data_AF-A0A7S3AHV5-F1
#
_entry.id   AF-A0A7S3AHV5-F1
#
_cell.length_a   1.000
_cell.length_b   1.000
_cell.length_c   1.000
_cell.angle_alpha   90.00
_cell.angle_beta   90.00
_cell.angle_gamma   90.00
#
_symmetry.space_group_name_H-M   'P 1'
#
loop_
_entity.id
_entity.type
_entity.pdbx_description
1 polymer ?
#
loop_
_entity_poly.entity_id
_entity_poly.type
_entity_poly.pdbx_seq_one_letter_code
_entity_poly.pdbx_strand_id
1 'polypeptide(L)'
;ADAWGQLRQHDYLVWRAYEGKFVYSLLNLPNKTMRDAYALEVARTPIKKIAAPKPTSKPKPSFVEETGPLANDELKGIWLPRKHMEVWLDTPSFSRVVPGTLVRASQILNGVRTFYAAYVIGIKRVPRPYKLGKKVAEVALQVRTSSGSRLLGMDALSNEMPLPQELSRFKVPLQPEEVRKKLRGLERAFAQDAELFEAEELERRRQQETRAELKREEQIRREQAADEERERREQEREEVRRRLEQKKQVESDQWWLHFKSKPGGKEREIAKWRARLKRFEAIAANSSAEGEKANATKLATQAREKIDSLLAAEEEQQEEEGVDGEEE
;
A
#
# COMPACT_ATOMS: atom_id res chain seq x y z
N ALA A 1 -48.38 -7.07 -74.05
CA ALA A 1 -47.90 -8.46 -74.06
C ALA A 1 -46.72 -8.52 -73.10
N ASP A 2 -46.90 -9.16 -71.95
CA ASP A 2 -45.97 -9.07 -70.83
C ASP A 2 -44.62 -9.72 -71.18
N ALA A 3 -43.57 -8.90 -71.25
CA ALA A 3 -42.18 -9.33 -71.45
C ALA A 3 -41.72 -10.37 -70.41
N TRP A 4 -42.43 -10.48 -69.29
CA TRP A 4 -42.23 -11.47 -68.24
C TRP A 4 -42.66 -12.90 -68.62
N GLY A 5 -43.48 -13.07 -69.66
CA GLY A 5 -43.85 -14.41 -70.15
C GLY A 5 -42.67 -15.19 -70.75
N GLN A 6 -41.55 -14.51 -71.06
CA GLN A 6 -40.35 -15.11 -71.67
C GLN A 6 -39.21 -15.40 -70.68
N LEU A 7 -39.22 -14.82 -69.48
CA LEU A 7 -38.18 -15.03 -68.47
C LEU A 7 -38.61 -16.12 -67.47
N ARG A 8 -37.93 -17.26 -67.49
CA ARG A 8 -38.17 -18.33 -66.51
C ARG A 8 -37.78 -17.82 -65.12
N GLN A 9 -38.59 -18.09 -64.09
CA GLN A 9 -38.33 -17.68 -62.69
C GLN A 9 -36.92 -18.02 -62.21
N HIS A 10 -36.35 -19.12 -62.71
CA HIS A 10 -34.99 -19.53 -62.44
C HIS A 10 -33.94 -18.47 -62.85
N ASP A 11 -34.10 -17.82 -64.00
CA ASP A 11 -33.12 -16.86 -64.53
C ASP A 11 -33.09 -15.55 -63.72
N TYR A 12 -34.23 -15.16 -63.17
CA TYR A 12 -34.34 -14.02 -62.25
C TYR A 12 -33.64 -14.30 -60.90
N LEU A 13 -33.82 -15.50 -60.35
CA LEU A 13 -33.17 -15.90 -59.09
C LEU A 13 -31.65 -16.02 -59.25
N VAL A 14 -31.17 -16.50 -60.40
CA VAL A 14 -29.74 -16.56 -60.69
C VAL A 14 -29.16 -15.14 -60.78
N TRP A 15 -29.82 -14.19 -61.44
CA TRP A 15 -29.37 -12.79 -61.46
C TRP A 15 -29.26 -12.17 -60.05
N ARG A 16 -30.30 -12.33 -59.20
CA ARG A 16 -30.28 -11.88 -57.78
C ARG A 16 -29.11 -12.47 -56.99
N ALA A 17 -28.79 -13.74 -57.22
CA ALA A 17 -27.66 -14.41 -56.56
C ALA A 17 -26.30 -13.85 -57.02
N TYR A 18 -26.19 -13.38 -58.27
CA TYR A 18 -25.00 -12.70 -58.78
C TYR A 18 -24.85 -11.27 -58.23
N GLU A 19 -25.95 -10.52 -58.14
CA GLU A 19 -25.98 -9.18 -57.54
C GLU A 19 -25.49 -9.21 -56.08
N GLY A 20 -25.97 -10.16 -55.27
CA GLY A 20 -25.59 -10.29 -53.87
C GLY A 20 -24.13 -10.67 -53.63
N LYS A 21 -23.42 -11.21 -54.62
CA LYS A 21 -22.04 -11.70 -54.49
C LYS A 21 -20.98 -10.75 -55.09
N PHE A 22 -21.36 -9.63 -55.72
CA PHE A 22 -20.44 -8.64 -56.31
C PHE A 22 -19.34 -9.24 -57.23
N VAL A 23 -19.59 -10.39 -57.87
CA VAL A 23 -18.56 -11.16 -58.60
C VAL A 23 -18.20 -10.53 -59.94
N TYR A 24 -19.13 -9.81 -60.57
CA TYR A 24 -18.91 -9.11 -61.83
C TYR A 24 -19.47 -7.69 -61.75
N SER A 25 -18.84 -6.74 -62.44
CA SER A 25 -19.48 -5.44 -62.69
C SER A 25 -20.78 -5.69 -63.46
N LEU A 26 -21.86 -4.99 -63.10
CA LEU A 26 -23.21 -5.19 -63.67
C LEU A 26 -23.28 -5.06 -65.21
N LEU A 27 -22.20 -4.57 -65.83
CA LEU A 27 -22.02 -4.43 -67.28
C LEU A 27 -21.49 -5.71 -67.97
N ASN A 28 -20.92 -6.67 -67.22
CA ASN A 28 -20.27 -7.88 -67.74
C ASN A 28 -21.01 -9.16 -67.33
N LEU A 29 -22.33 -9.20 -67.52
CA LEU A 29 -23.11 -10.41 -67.27
C LEU A 29 -22.89 -11.44 -68.41
N PRO A 30 -22.67 -12.73 -68.07
CA PRO A 30 -22.21 -13.76 -69.02
C PRO A 30 -23.25 -14.09 -70.09
N ASN A 31 -24.55 -14.10 -69.74
CA ASN A 31 -25.61 -14.52 -70.65
C ASN A 31 -26.58 -13.38 -70.98
N LYS A 32 -27.11 -13.38 -72.21
CA LYS A 32 -28.08 -12.39 -72.72
C LYS A 32 -29.34 -12.31 -71.83
N THR A 33 -29.85 -13.45 -71.38
CA THR A 33 -31.04 -13.53 -70.52
C THR A 33 -30.87 -12.78 -69.19
N MET A 34 -29.67 -12.78 -68.61
CA MET A 34 -29.37 -12.03 -67.38
C MET A 34 -29.26 -10.53 -67.63
N ARG A 35 -28.76 -10.12 -68.80
CA ARG A 35 -28.72 -8.70 -69.21
C ARG A 35 -30.13 -8.16 -69.42
N ASP A 36 -31.00 -8.96 -70.05
CA ASP A 36 -32.40 -8.60 -70.29
C ASP A 36 -33.18 -8.52 -68.96
N ALA A 37 -32.93 -9.42 -68.00
CA ALA A 37 -33.49 -9.35 -66.64
C ALA A 37 -33.04 -8.09 -65.88
N TYR A 38 -31.76 -7.72 -65.97
CA TYR A 38 -31.23 -6.48 -65.39
C TYR A 38 -31.87 -5.23 -66.02
N ALA A 39 -32.00 -5.18 -67.34
CA ALA A 39 -32.62 -4.05 -68.04
C ALA A 39 -34.09 -3.86 -67.64
N LEU A 40 -34.83 -4.95 -67.42
CA LEU A 40 -36.21 -4.91 -66.95
C LEU A 40 -36.33 -4.42 -65.49
N GLU A 41 -35.40 -4.79 -64.61
CA GLU A 41 -35.36 -4.27 -63.22
C GLU A 41 -34.99 -2.78 -63.18
N VAL A 42 -33.99 -2.35 -63.96
CA VAL A 42 -33.61 -0.93 -64.07
C VAL A 42 -34.78 -0.08 -64.57
N ALA A 43 -35.55 -0.58 -65.54
CA ALA A 43 -36.74 0.11 -66.05
C ALA A 43 -37.89 0.20 -65.01
N ARG A 44 -37.90 -0.67 -64.00
CA ARG A 44 -38.95 -0.76 -62.97
C ARG A 44 -38.62 0.05 -61.71
N THR A 45 -37.35 0.24 -61.38
CA THR A 45 -36.97 1.02 -60.19
C THR A 45 -37.00 2.52 -60.47
N PRO A 46 -37.89 3.31 -59.83
CA PRO A 46 -37.80 4.76 -59.88
C PRO A 46 -36.50 5.19 -59.22
N ILE A 47 -35.70 6.00 -59.94
CA ILE A 47 -34.35 6.48 -59.62
C ILE A 47 -34.18 6.75 -58.12
N LYS A 48 -33.80 5.72 -57.37
CA LYS A 48 -33.28 5.82 -56.01
C LYS A 48 -31.95 5.11 -56.02
N LYS A 49 -30.91 5.91 -56.29
CA LYS A 49 -29.50 5.61 -56.03
C LYS A 49 -29.11 4.18 -56.41
N ILE A 50 -28.79 3.97 -57.68
CA ILE A 50 -27.69 3.06 -58.00
C ILE A 50 -26.53 3.57 -57.14
N ALA A 51 -26.30 2.89 -56.03
CA ALA A 51 -25.23 3.26 -55.12
C ALA A 51 -23.96 3.27 -55.97
N ALA A 52 -23.34 4.45 -56.09
CA ALA A 52 -22.03 4.56 -56.69
C ALA A 52 -21.16 3.44 -56.10
N PRO A 53 -20.38 2.72 -56.92
CA PRO A 53 -19.51 1.68 -56.42
C PRO A 53 -18.73 2.29 -55.26
N LYS A 54 -18.85 1.71 -54.06
CA LYS A 54 -18.11 2.18 -52.89
C LYS A 54 -16.67 2.36 -53.36
N PRO A 55 -16.05 3.54 -53.20
CA PRO A 55 -14.67 3.73 -53.60
C PRO A 55 -13.89 2.60 -52.97
N THR A 56 -13.21 1.85 -53.83
CA THR A 56 -12.31 0.76 -53.44
C THR A 56 -11.57 1.22 -52.20
N SER A 57 -11.78 0.48 -51.10
CA SER A 57 -11.05 0.75 -49.87
C SER A 57 -9.59 0.89 -50.26
N LYS A 58 -8.98 2.02 -49.91
CA LYS A 58 -7.53 2.22 -50.04
C LYS A 58 -6.84 0.90 -49.69
N PRO A 59 -5.88 0.41 -50.49
CA PRO A 59 -5.19 -0.83 -50.16
C PRO A 59 -4.75 -0.69 -48.70
N LYS A 60 -5.23 -1.62 -47.86
CA LYS A 60 -4.71 -1.75 -46.49
C LYS A 60 -3.20 -1.74 -46.66
N PRO A 61 -2.44 -0.93 -45.90
CA PRO A 61 -0.99 -1.04 -45.94
C PRO A 61 -0.69 -2.53 -45.73
N SER A 62 -0.09 -3.14 -46.75
CA SER A 62 0.43 -4.50 -46.69
C SER A 62 1.64 -4.42 -45.77
N PHE A 63 1.36 -4.28 -44.49
CA PHE A 63 2.33 -4.46 -43.45
C PHE A 63 2.74 -5.92 -43.58
N VAL A 64 4.03 -6.15 -43.79
CA VAL A 64 4.62 -7.49 -43.81
C VAL A 64 4.25 -8.12 -42.48
N GLU A 65 3.22 -8.97 -42.48
CA GLU A 65 2.93 -9.81 -41.33
C GLU A 65 4.10 -10.78 -41.24
N GLU A 66 4.93 -10.62 -40.20
CA GLU A 66 6.03 -11.54 -39.93
C GLU A 66 5.45 -12.95 -39.83
N THR A 67 5.49 -13.76 -40.88
CA THR A 67 4.91 -15.11 -40.91
C THR A 67 5.72 -16.13 -40.09
N GLY A 68 6.39 -15.66 -39.04
CA GLY A 68 7.17 -16.46 -38.10
C GLY A 68 6.35 -16.98 -36.91
N PRO A 69 6.92 -17.93 -36.13
CA PRO A 69 6.32 -18.42 -34.89
C PRO A 69 6.13 -17.30 -33.88
N LEU A 70 5.18 -17.46 -32.97
CA LEU A 70 4.87 -16.47 -31.94
C LEU A 70 6.07 -16.22 -31.03
N ALA A 71 6.51 -14.96 -30.98
CA ALA A 71 7.55 -14.55 -30.04
C ALA A 71 6.98 -14.42 -28.62
N ASN A 72 7.83 -14.60 -27.61
CA ASN A 72 7.43 -14.43 -26.21
C ASN A 72 6.92 -13.01 -25.92
N ASP A 73 7.43 -12.00 -26.64
CA ASP A 73 7.01 -10.62 -26.46
C ASP A 73 5.65 -10.33 -27.09
N GLU A 74 5.28 -11.03 -28.16
CA GLU A 74 3.91 -10.98 -28.72
C GLU A 74 2.89 -11.60 -27.75
N LEU A 75 3.27 -12.69 -27.07
CA LEU A 75 2.45 -13.31 -26.03
C LEU A 75 2.29 -12.40 -24.80
N LYS A 76 3.33 -11.65 -24.43
CA LYS A 76 3.22 -10.61 -23.41
C LYS A 76 2.38 -9.43 -23.88
N GLY A 77 2.39 -9.10 -25.17
CA GLY A 77 1.60 -7.99 -25.73
C GLY A 77 0.10 -8.22 -25.66
N ILE A 78 -0.36 -9.48 -25.71
CA ILE A 78 -1.78 -9.83 -25.53
C ILE A 78 -2.18 -10.06 -24.07
N TRP A 79 -1.25 -9.85 -23.11
CA TRP A 79 -1.57 -10.02 -21.70
C TRP A 79 -2.44 -8.87 -21.19
N LEU A 80 -3.45 -9.23 -20.41
CA LEU A 80 -4.37 -8.30 -19.79
C LEU A 80 -4.34 -8.46 -18.25
N PRO A 81 -3.87 -7.45 -17.51
CA PRO A 81 -3.91 -7.46 -16.05
C PRO A 81 -5.32 -7.25 -15.53
N ARG A 82 -5.56 -7.76 -14.32
CA ARG A 82 -6.83 -7.59 -13.60
C ARG A 82 -7.30 -6.13 -13.53
N LYS A 83 -6.39 -5.19 -13.25
CA LYS A 83 -6.69 -3.75 -13.15
C LYS A 83 -7.37 -3.19 -14.40
N HIS A 84 -6.95 -3.61 -15.60
CA HIS A 84 -7.54 -3.09 -16.84
C HIS A 84 -8.90 -3.74 -17.12
N MET A 85 -9.08 -4.98 -16.68
CA MET A 85 -10.37 -5.65 -16.77
C MET A 85 -11.40 -5.05 -15.81
N GLU A 86 -10.97 -4.55 -14.63
CA GLU A 86 -11.83 -3.84 -13.67
C GLU A 86 -12.38 -2.52 -14.25
N VAL A 87 -11.57 -1.78 -15.00
CA VAL A 87 -11.97 -0.56 -15.70
C VAL A 87 -13.08 -0.88 -16.70
N TRP A 88 -12.85 -1.90 -17.52
CA TRP A 88 -13.77 -2.29 -18.58
C TRP A 88 -15.00 -3.05 -18.12
N LEU A 89 -15.05 -3.57 -16.88
CA LEU A 89 -16.12 -4.47 -16.42
C LEU A 89 -17.54 -3.96 -16.72
N ASP A 90 -17.75 -2.64 -16.61
CA ASP A 90 -19.04 -1.99 -16.79
C ASP A 90 -19.27 -1.48 -18.23
N THR A 91 -18.29 -1.64 -19.12
CA THR A 91 -18.34 -1.13 -20.50
C THR A 91 -18.63 -2.24 -21.52
N PRO A 92 -19.23 -1.93 -22.68
CA PRO A 92 -19.41 -2.90 -23.76
C PRO A 92 -18.07 -3.38 -24.35
N SER A 93 -16.97 -2.65 -24.10
CA SER A 93 -15.63 -3.07 -24.50
C SER A 93 -15.21 -4.37 -23.81
N PHE A 94 -15.72 -4.68 -22.60
CA PHE A 94 -15.34 -5.89 -21.86
C PHE A 94 -15.51 -7.17 -22.68
N SER A 95 -16.72 -7.41 -23.19
CA SER A 95 -17.03 -8.64 -23.93
C SER A 95 -16.30 -8.74 -25.27
N ARG A 96 -15.87 -7.61 -25.82
CA ARG A 96 -15.14 -7.53 -27.09
C ARG A 96 -13.63 -7.72 -26.91
N VAL A 97 -13.07 -7.12 -25.86
CA VAL A 97 -11.61 -7.03 -25.68
C VAL A 97 -11.08 -8.22 -24.90
N VAL A 98 -11.79 -8.69 -23.88
CA VAL A 98 -11.30 -9.73 -22.97
C VAL A 98 -11.14 -11.11 -23.64
N PRO A 99 -12.06 -11.60 -24.49
CA PRO A 99 -11.84 -12.87 -25.18
C PRO A 99 -10.66 -12.79 -26.14
N GLY A 100 -9.76 -13.75 -26.07
CA GLY A 100 -8.55 -13.83 -26.88
C GLY A 100 -7.31 -13.19 -26.25
N THR A 101 -7.37 -12.74 -25.00
CA THR A 101 -6.21 -12.23 -24.26
C THR A 101 -5.57 -13.30 -23.37
N LEU A 102 -4.35 -13.04 -22.94
CA LEU A 102 -3.64 -13.85 -21.96
C LEU A 102 -3.83 -13.26 -20.56
N VAL A 103 -4.08 -14.09 -19.56
CA VAL A 103 -4.20 -13.67 -18.16
C VAL A 103 -3.28 -14.48 -17.27
N ARG A 104 -2.75 -13.85 -16.22
CA ARG A 104 -1.98 -14.52 -15.17
C ARG A 104 -2.91 -14.86 -14.02
N ALA A 105 -3.16 -16.15 -13.82
CA ALA A 105 -4.07 -16.64 -12.80
C ALA A 105 -3.29 -17.24 -11.64
N SER A 106 -3.80 -17.05 -10.42
CA SER A 106 -3.26 -17.70 -9.23
C SER A 106 -4.02 -18.98 -8.89
N GLN A 107 -3.30 -19.99 -8.42
CA GLN A 107 -3.85 -21.23 -7.88
C GLN A 107 -3.04 -21.63 -6.65
N ILE A 108 -3.72 -22.10 -5.61
CA ILE A 108 -3.08 -22.64 -4.42
C ILE A 108 -2.79 -24.12 -4.70
N LEU A 109 -1.51 -24.50 -4.67
CA LEU A 109 -1.04 -25.87 -4.78
C LEU A 109 -0.23 -26.19 -3.52
N ASN A 110 -0.65 -27.19 -2.76
CA ASN A 110 0.01 -27.61 -1.50
C ASN A 110 0.23 -26.45 -0.51
N GLY A 111 -0.75 -25.56 -0.37
CA GLY A 111 -0.67 -24.39 0.52
C GLY A 111 0.19 -23.23 -0.01
N VAL A 112 0.91 -23.41 -1.12
CA VAL A 112 1.70 -22.35 -1.76
C VAL A 112 0.90 -21.72 -2.90
N ARG A 113 0.87 -20.39 -2.94
CA ARG A 113 0.26 -19.65 -4.05
C ARG A 113 1.20 -19.71 -5.26
N THR A 114 0.75 -20.39 -6.29
CA THR A 114 1.44 -20.52 -7.57
C THR A 114 0.69 -19.76 -8.66
N PHE A 115 1.40 -19.39 -9.72
CA PHE A 115 0.83 -18.63 -10.84
C PHE A 115 1.03 -19.38 -12.15
N TYR A 116 0.10 -19.18 -13.07
CA TYR A 116 0.14 -19.75 -14.41
C TYR A 116 -0.49 -18.81 -15.43
N ALA A 117 -0.03 -18.89 -16.67
CA ALA A 117 -0.64 -18.18 -17.78
C ALA A 117 -1.81 -18.99 -18.35
N ALA A 118 -2.91 -18.31 -18.66
CA ALA A 118 -4.10 -18.90 -19.24
C ALA A 118 -4.68 -18.01 -20.35
N TYR A 119 -5.26 -18.64 -21.37
CA TYR A 119 -5.84 -17.92 -22.51
C TYR A 119 -7.35 -17.78 -22.35
N VAL A 120 -7.88 -16.57 -22.47
CA VAL A 120 -9.31 -16.34 -22.29
C VAL A 120 -10.06 -16.73 -23.56
N ILE A 121 -10.89 -17.77 -23.48
CA ILE A 121 -11.74 -18.21 -24.60
C ILE A 121 -13.00 -17.35 -24.66
N GLY A 122 -13.58 -17.05 -23.50
CA GLY A 122 -14.87 -16.39 -23.43
C GLY A 122 -15.23 -16.00 -22.02
N ILE A 123 -16.46 -15.54 -21.88
CA ILE A 123 -16.97 -14.93 -20.67
C ILE A 123 -18.29 -15.60 -20.33
N LYS A 124 -18.48 -15.98 -19.06
CA LYS A 124 -19.72 -16.57 -18.56
C LYS A 124 -20.21 -15.81 -17.34
N ARG A 125 -21.54 -15.78 -17.16
CA ARG A 125 -22.14 -15.27 -15.93
C ARG A 125 -21.92 -16.26 -14.79
N VAL A 126 -21.63 -15.74 -13.60
CA VAL A 126 -21.44 -16.51 -12.37
C VAL A 126 -22.77 -16.57 -11.63
N PRO A 127 -23.14 -17.71 -11.03
CA PRO A 127 -24.37 -17.82 -10.26
C PRO A 127 -24.38 -16.94 -9.00
N ARG A 128 -23.22 -16.54 -8.49
CA ARG A 128 -23.07 -15.68 -7.32
C ARG A 128 -22.15 -14.52 -7.64
N PRO A 129 -22.61 -13.26 -7.49
CA PRO A 129 -21.74 -12.09 -7.63
C PRO A 129 -20.65 -12.13 -6.56
N TYR A 130 -19.45 -11.66 -6.89
CA TYR A 130 -18.33 -11.58 -5.96
C TYR A 130 -17.70 -10.18 -5.97
N LYS A 131 -17.02 -9.82 -4.88
CA LYS A 131 -16.38 -8.52 -4.74
C LYS A 131 -15.06 -8.51 -5.50
N LEU A 132 -14.88 -7.50 -6.35
CA LEU A 132 -13.69 -7.23 -7.11
C LEU A 132 -13.20 -5.82 -6.78
N GLY A 133 -12.39 -5.71 -5.73
CA GLY A 133 -11.97 -4.42 -5.20
C GLY A 133 -13.18 -3.64 -4.67
N LYS A 134 -13.50 -2.51 -5.31
CA LYS A 134 -14.70 -1.70 -4.99
C LYS A 134 -15.95 -2.11 -5.77
N LYS A 135 -15.80 -2.86 -6.85
CA LYS A 135 -16.90 -3.26 -7.73
C LYS A 135 -17.43 -4.64 -7.38
N VAL A 136 -18.64 -4.95 -7.83
CA VAL A 136 -19.23 -6.29 -7.76
C VAL A 136 -19.22 -6.89 -9.15
N ALA A 137 -18.63 -8.07 -9.31
CA ALA A 137 -18.52 -8.77 -10.58
C ALA A 137 -19.51 -9.93 -10.63
N GLU A 138 -20.32 -9.99 -11.68
CA GLU A 138 -21.26 -11.08 -11.98
C GLU A 138 -20.72 -12.05 -13.04
N VAL A 139 -19.43 -11.92 -13.36
CA VAL A 139 -18.83 -12.48 -14.56
C VAL A 139 -17.57 -13.26 -14.22
N ALA A 140 -17.39 -14.40 -14.86
CA ALA A 140 -16.19 -15.23 -14.82
C ALA A 140 -15.61 -15.43 -16.22
N LEU A 141 -14.31 -15.64 -16.25
CA LEU A 141 -13.57 -15.90 -17.47
C LEU A 141 -13.53 -17.40 -17.71
N GLN A 142 -13.92 -17.82 -18.91
CA GLN A 142 -13.63 -19.16 -19.40
C GLN A 142 -12.22 -19.16 -19.97
N VAL A 143 -11.29 -19.78 -19.26
CA VAL A 143 -9.87 -19.80 -19.61
C VAL A 143 -9.43 -21.18 -20.08
N ARG A 144 -8.56 -21.22 -21.08
CA ARG A 144 -7.85 -22.41 -21.56
C ARG A 144 -6.48 -22.47 -20.92
N THR A 145 -6.20 -23.60 -20.30
CA THR A 145 -4.90 -23.96 -19.73
C THR A 145 -4.33 -25.16 -20.50
N SER A 146 -3.08 -25.54 -20.20
CA SER A 146 -2.50 -26.80 -20.68
C SER A 146 -3.32 -28.04 -20.28
N SER A 147 -4.04 -27.96 -19.15
CA SER A 147 -4.87 -29.07 -18.64
C SER A 147 -6.30 -29.11 -19.19
N GLY A 148 -6.73 -28.07 -19.92
CA GLY A 148 -8.10 -27.94 -20.42
C GLY A 148 -8.74 -26.58 -20.10
N SER A 149 -10.05 -26.48 -20.32
CA SER A 149 -10.83 -25.27 -20.06
C SER A 149 -11.36 -25.23 -18.63
N ARG A 150 -11.26 -24.08 -17.97
CA ARG A 150 -11.78 -23.83 -16.61
C ARG A 150 -12.51 -22.51 -16.54
N LEU A 151 -13.38 -22.36 -15.55
CA LEU A 151 -13.97 -21.07 -15.19
C LEU A 151 -13.16 -20.45 -14.07
N LEU A 152 -12.84 -19.17 -14.21
CA LEU A 152 -11.99 -18.43 -13.29
C LEU A 152 -12.64 -17.09 -12.96
N GLY A 153 -12.75 -16.79 -11.67
CA GLY A 153 -13.10 -15.46 -11.20
C GLY A 153 -11.96 -14.47 -11.47
N MET A 154 -12.30 -13.21 -11.70
CA MET A 154 -11.33 -12.14 -11.93
C MET A 154 -10.55 -11.79 -10.65
N ASP A 155 -11.06 -12.17 -9.48
CA ASP A 155 -10.41 -12.03 -8.17
C ASP A 155 -9.13 -12.86 -8.07
N ALA A 156 -9.08 -14.02 -8.73
CA ALA A 156 -7.93 -14.91 -8.76
C ALA A 156 -6.80 -14.44 -9.71
N LEU A 157 -7.02 -13.38 -10.48
CA LEU A 157 -6.06 -12.83 -11.43
C LEU A 157 -4.99 -11.96 -10.76
N SER A 158 -3.78 -12.01 -11.32
CA SER A 158 -2.67 -11.14 -10.95
C SER A 158 -2.61 -9.89 -11.84
N ASN A 159 -2.08 -8.81 -11.27
CA ASN A 159 -1.73 -7.58 -12.00
C ASN A 159 -0.30 -7.58 -12.54
N GLU A 160 0.52 -8.54 -12.13
CA GLU A 160 1.88 -8.68 -12.58
C GLU A 160 1.94 -9.46 -13.90
N MET A 161 2.90 -9.07 -14.75
CA MET A 161 3.13 -9.73 -16.03
C MET A 161 3.50 -11.21 -15.83
N PRO A 162 3.07 -12.13 -16.72
CA PRO A 162 3.47 -13.52 -16.69
C PRO A 162 5.00 -13.65 -16.75
N LEU A 163 5.54 -14.47 -15.84
CA LEU A 163 6.97 -14.74 -15.85
C LEU A 163 7.34 -15.63 -17.06
N PRO A 164 8.58 -15.55 -17.59
CA PRO A 164 9.01 -16.39 -18.70
C PRO A 164 8.83 -17.90 -18.42
N GLN A 165 9.01 -18.32 -17.16
CA GLN A 165 8.79 -19.70 -16.72
C GLN A 165 7.32 -20.13 -16.77
N GLU A 166 6.39 -19.20 -16.60
CA GLU A 166 4.95 -19.45 -16.68
C GLU A 166 4.50 -19.53 -18.14
N LEU A 167 5.08 -18.67 -19.00
CA LEU A 167 4.87 -18.68 -20.45
C LEU A 167 5.44 -19.94 -21.09
N SER A 168 6.60 -20.43 -20.65
CA SER A 168 7.17 -21.68 -21.20
C SER A 168 6.34 -22.92 -20.87
N ARG A 169 5.59 -22.90 -19.77
CA ARG A 169 4.63 -23.95 -19.38
C ARG A 169 3.31 -23.86 -20.14
N PHE A 170 3.03 -22.72 -20.76
CA PHE A 170 1.81 -22.49 -21.54
C PHE A 170 1.93 -23.18 -22.91
N LYS A 171 1.30 -24.34 -23.04
CA LYS A 171 1.33 -25.19 -24.25
C LYS A 171 0.05 -25.13 -25.08
N VAL A 172 -0.74 -24.07 -24.96
CA VAL A 172 -1.98 -23.94 -25.74
C VAL A 172 -1.60 -23.56 -27.17
N PRO A 173 -2.02 -24.31 -28.20
CA PRO A 173 -1.77 -23.94 -29.58
C PRO A 173 -2.55 -22.65 -29.89
N LEU A 174 -1.83 -21.58 -30.20
CA LEU A 174 -2.38 -20.30 -30.63
C LEU A 174 -2.00 -20.06 -32.09
N GLN A 175 -2.94 -19.55 -32.88
CA GLN A 175 -2.65 -19.14 -34.25
C GLN A 175 -1.95 -17.77 -34.23
N PRO A 176 -0.74 -17.63 -34.83
CA PRO A 176 0.01 -16.39 -34.79
C PRO A 176 -0.74 -15.19 -35.38
N GLU A 177 -1.47 -15.39 -36.48
CA GLU A 177 -2.25 -14.36 -37.16
C GLU A 177 -3.38 -13.82 -36.27
N GLU A 178 -4.09 -14.70 -35.56
CA GLU A 178 -5.17 -14.31 -34.64
C GLU A 178 -4.64 -13.50 -33.47
N VAL A 179 -3.49 -13.91 -32.91
CA VAL A 179 -2.83 -13.22 -31.80
C VAL A 179 -2.37 -11.82 -32.22
N ARG A 180 -1.72 -11.68 -33.39
CA ARG A 180 -1.29 -10.36 -33.89
C ARG A 180 -2.47 -9.45 -34.21
N LYS A 181 -3.53 -9.99 -34.82
CA LYS A 181 -4.78 -9.25 -35.05
C LYS A 181 -5.40 -8.80 -33.72
N LYS A 182 -5.33 -9.64 -32.69
CA LYS A 182 -5.81 -9.32 -31.37
C LYS A 182 -4.98 -8.24 -30.69
N LEU A 183 -3.66 -8.30 -30.80
CA LEU A 183 -2.74 -7.28 -30.28
C LEU A 183 -3.10 -5.90 -30.85
N ARG A 184 -3.23 -5.78 -32.18
CA ARG A 184 -3.68 -4.53 -32.82
C ARG A 184 -5.08 -4.09 -32.37
N GLY A 185 -5.98 -5.06 -32.16
CA GLY A 185 -7.34 -4.78 -31.69
C GLY A 185 -7.36 -4.26 -30.25
N LEU A 186 -6.46 -4.77 -29.41
CA LEU A 186 -6.28 -4.39 -28.03
C LEU A 186 -5.65 -3.00 -27.93
N GLU A 187 -4.62 -2.70 -28.72
CA GLU A 187 -4.04 -1.35 -28.83
C GLU A 187 -5.09 -0.30 -29.19
N ARG A 188 -5.97 -0.58 -30.16
CA ARG A 188 -7.06 0.32 -30.52
C ARG A 188 -8.09 0.48 -29.40
N ALA A 189 -8.40 -0.58 -28.67
CA ALA A 189 -9.32 -0.50 -27.55
C ALA A 189 -8.74 0.35 -26.41
N PHE A 190 -7.46 0.20 -26.12
CA PHE A 190 -6.76 1.06 -25.17
C PHE A 190 -6.74 2.53 -25.62
N ALA A 191 -6.52 2.79 -26.91
CA ALA A 191 -6.57 4.16 -27.44
C ALA A 191 -7.99 4.77 -27.41
N GLN A 192 -9.03 3.97 -27.66
CA GLN A 192 -10.43 4.43 -27.60
C GLN A 192 -10.87 4.76 -26.18
N ASP A 193 -10.48 3.92 -25.22
CA ASP A 193 -10.91 4.01 -23.83
C ASP A 193 -9.83 4.68 -22.94
N ALA A 194 -8.86 5.39 -23.53
CA ALA A 194 -7.71 5.97 -22.84
C ALA A 194 -8.13 6.90 -21.69
N GLU A 195 -9.14 7.74 -21.92
CA GLU A 195 -9.68 8.67 -20.93
C GLU A 195 -10.22 7.96 -19.68
N LEU A 196 -10.84 6.78 -19.85
CA LEU A 196 -11.35 5.98 -18.72
C LEU A 196 -10.19 5.44 -17.87
N PHE A 197 -9.10 5.02 -18.50
CA PHE A 197 -7.92 4.55 -17.80
C PHE A 197 -7.22 5.67 -17.05
N GLU A 198 -7.05 6.84 -17.68
CA GLU A 198 -6.44 8.01 -17.05
C GLU A 198 -7.25 8.49 -15.84
N ALA A 199 -8.58 8.52 -15.95
CA ALA A 199 -9.46 8.87 -14.84
C ALA A 199 -9.30 7.91 -13.65
N GLU A 200 -9.29 6.60 -13.88
CA GLU A 200 -9.13 5.62 -12.81
C GLU A 200 -7.71 5.66 -12.20
N GLU A 201 -6.66 5.86 -13.02
CA GLU A 201 -5.30 5.98 -12.52
C GLU A 201 -5.11 7.22 -11.64
N LEU A 202 -5.73 8.34 -12.02
CA LEU A 202 -5.72 9.56 -11.24
C LEU A 202 -6.43 9.37 -9.89
N GLU A 203 -7.59 8.70 -9.88
CA GLU A 203 -8.27 8.34 -8.63
C GLU A 203 -7.43 7.41 -7.75
N ARG A 204 -6.75 6.42 -8.35
CA ARG A 204 -5.88 5.50 -7.62
C ARG A 204 -4.68 6.24 -7.02
N ARG A 205 -4.11 7.18 -7.76
CA ARG A 205 -3.02 8.03 -7.28
C ARG A 205 -3.46 8.89 -6.09
N ARG A 206 -4.61 9.56 -6.18
CA ARG A 206 -5.20 10.31 -5.05
C ARG A 206 -5.42 9.43 -3.83
N GLN A 207 -5.88 8.19 -4.01
CA GLN A 207 -6.06 7.24 -2.92
C GLN A 207 -4.73 6.75 -2.31
N GLN A 208 -3.67 6.66 -3.11
CA GLN A 208 -2.34 6.33 -2.61
C GLN A 208 -1.71 7.50 -1.86
N GLU A 209 -1.88 8.72 -2.36
CA GLU A 209 -1.42 9.96 -1.73
C GLU A 209 -2.10 10.14 -0.36
N THR A 210 -3.43 10.06 -0.30
CA THR A 210 -4.17 10.12 0.99
C THR A 210 -3.76 9.02 1.99
N ARG A 211 -3.49 7.80 1.52
CA ARG A 211 -2.96 6.72 2.38
C ARG A 211 -1.54 7.00 2.86
N ALA A 212 -0.71 7.61 2.03
CA ALA A 212 0.64 7.99 2.39
C ALA A 212 0.64 9.14 3.40
N GLU A 213 -0.26 10.12 3.22
CA GLU A 213 -0.49 11.22 4.16
C GLU A 213 -0.92 10.70 5.52
N LEU A 214 -1.95 9.86 5.59
CA LEU A 214 -2.39 9.26 6.85
C LEU A 214 -1.26 8.48 7.55
N LYS A 215 -0.43 7.75 6.80
CA LYS A 215 0.73 7.06 7.38
C LYS A 215 1.78 8.02 7.92
N ARG A 216 2.01 9.16 7.25
CA ARG A 216 2.93 10.20 7.72
C ARG A 216 2.37 10.88 8.97
N GLU A 217 1.09 11.22 8.99
CA GLU A 217 0.43 11.78 10.17
C GLU A 217 0.48 10.81 11.36
N GLU A 218 0.23 9.52 11.14
CA GLU A 218 0.38 8.51 12.19
C GLU A 218 1.83 8.38 12.68
N GLN A 219 2.82 8.50 11.79
CA GLN A 219 4.23 8.50 12.16
C GLN A 219 4.58 9.73 13.00
N ILE A 220 4.18 10.92 12.56
CA ILE A 220 4.40 12.17 13.30
C ILE A 220 3.75 12.09 14.68
N ARG A 221 2.52 11.57 14.77
CA ARG A 221 1.82 11.40 16.05
C ARG A 221 2.52 10.41 16.98
N ARG A 222 3.12 9.35 16.43
CA ARG A 222 3.91 8.38 17.21
C ARG A 222 5.23 8.99 17.69
N GLU A 223 5.88 9.81 16.86
CA GLU A 223 7.09 10.54 17.24
C GLU A 223 6.79 11.55 18.34
N GLN A 224 5.74 12.36 18.18
CA GLN A 224 5.28 13.29 19.23
C GLN A 224 4.97 12.57 20.54
N ALA A 225 4.25 11.44 20.51
CA ALA A 225 3.97 10.66 21.70
C ALA A 225 5.25 10.06 22.34
N ALA A 226 6.23 9.66 21.52
CA ALA A 226 7.50 9.15 22.00
C ALA A 226 8.36 10.28 22.63
N ASP A 227 8.33 11.48 22.07
CA ASP A 227 9.02 12.64 22.61
C ASP A 227 8.38 13.12 23.91
N GLU A 228 7.04 13.17 24.00
CA GLU A 228 6.33 13.43 25.26
C GLU A 228 6.66 12.39 26.34
N GLU A 229 6.79 11.10 25.96
CA GLU A 229 7.19 10.05 26.91
C GLU A 229 8.65 10.20 27.35
N ARG A 230 9.54 10.65 26.46
CA ARG A 230 10.93 10.98 26.80
C ARG A 230 11.00 12.16 27.76
N GLU A 231 10.27 13.24 27.48
CA GLU A 231 10.20 14.40 28.37
C GLU A 231 9.65 14.01 29.76
N ARG A 232 8.61 13.18 29.82
CA ARG A 232 8.12 12.64 31.11
C ARG A 232 9.18 11.84 31.85
N ARG A 233 9.91 10.96 31.16
CA ARG A 233 11.00 10.18 31.76
C ARG A 233 12.15 11.06 32.23
N GLU A 234 12.45 12.14 31.51
CA GLU A 234 13.47 13.11 31.91
C GLU A 234 13.02 13.89 33.15
N GLN A 235 11.77 14.35 33.18
CA GLN A 235 11.17 14.97 34.37
C GLN A 235 11.19 14.02 35.58
N GLU A 236 10.79 12.76 35.41
CA GLU A 236 10.87 11.75 36.46
C GLU A 236 12.31 11.54 36.95
N ARG A 237 13.30 11.52 36.04
CA ARG A 237 14.73 11.42 36.39
C ARG A 237 15.22 12.64 37.15
N GLU A 238 14.81 13.84 36.74
CA GLU A 238 15.14 15.09 37.44
C GLU A 238 14.50 15.14 38.83
N GLU A 239 13.24 14.73 38.97
CA GLU A 239 12.59 14.61 40.26
C GLU A 239 13.29 13.60 41.17
N VAL A 240 13.71 12.45 40.64
CA VAL A 240 14.49 11.45 41.39
C VAL A 240 15.84 12.03 41.81
N ARG A 241 16.54 12.75 40.94
CA ARG A 241 17.79 13.45 41.29
C ARG A 241 17.58 14.45 42.41
N ARG A 242 16.54 15.29 42.31
CA ARG A 242 16.19 16.26 43.35
C ARG A 242 15.88 15.58 44.69
N ARG A 243 15.14 14.46 44.67
CA ARG A 243 14.86 13.66 45.88
C ARG A 243 16.13 13.04 46.47
N LEU A 244 17.07 12.57 45.64
CA LEU A 244 18.34 12.03 46.10
C LEU A 244 19.25 13.12 46.69
N GLU A 245 19.28 14.31 46.11
CA GLU A 245 20.01 15.47 46.66
C GLU A 245 19.45 15.90 48.01
N GLN A 246 18.11 15.97 48.14
CA GLN A 246 17.46 16.22 49.43
C GLN A 246 17.80 15.15 50.47
N LYS A 247 17.79 13.85 50.08
CA LYS A 247 18.19 12.76 50.98
C LYS A 247 19.65 12.86 51.40
N LYS A 248 20.58 13.15 50.47
CA LYS A 248 22.01 13.35 50.78
C LYS A 248 22.21 14.49 51.76
N GLN A 249 21.46 15.58 51.63
CA GLN A 249 21.53 16.71 52.56
C GLN A 249 21.06 16.28 53.96
N VAL A 250 19.93 15.58 54.06
CA VAL A 250 19.42 15.03 55.33
C VAL A 250 20.40 14.04 55.98
N GLU A 251 21.03 13.17 55.17
CA GLU A 251 22.02 12.20 55.64
C GLU A 251 23.32 12.90 56.10
N SER A 252 23.76 13.95 55.39
CA SER A 252 24.88 14.79 55.80
C SER A 252 24.63 15.58 57.08
N ASP A 253 23.36 15.87 57.42
CA ASP A 253 22.98 16.51 58.69
C ASP A 253 22.80 15.50 59.84
N GLN A 254 22.87 14.20 59.55
CA GLN A 254 22.66 13.09 60.49
C GLN A 254 23.84 12.12 60.59
N TRP A 255 24.97 12.43 59.93
CA TRP A 255 26.18 11.60 59.88
C TRP A 255 26.70 11.11 61.26
N TRP A 256 26.46 11.87 62.33
CA TRP A 256 26.83 11.53 63.70
C TRP A 256 26.06 10.33 64.29
N LEU A 257 24.94 9.90 63.68
CA LEU A 257 24.22 8.69 64.08
C LEU A 257 25.01 7.41 63.75
N HIS A 258 25.83 7.45 62.70
CA HIS A 258 26.65 6.33 62.24
C HIS A 258 28.08 6.37 62.77
N PHE A 259 28.42 7.37 63.59
CA PHE A 259 29.73 7.49 64.24
C PHE A 259 29.87 6.43 65.35
N LYS A 260 30.80 5.48 65.17
CA LYS A 260 31.15 4.48 66.19
C LYS A 260 32.24 5.07 67.09
N SER A 261 31.87 5.56 68.27
CA SER A 261 32.84 5.98 69.29
C SER A 261 33.36 4.77 70.08
N LYS A 262 34.60 4.87 70.57
CA LYS A 262 35.14 3.92 71.55
C LYS A 262 34.28 3.96 72.84
N PRO A 263 34.09 2.83 73.54
CA PRO A 263 33.36 2.83 74.81
C PRO A 263 34.07 3.77 75.81
N GLY A 264 33.37 4.81 76.29
CA GLY A 264 33.90 5.83 77.20
C GLY A 264 34.12 7.23 76.59
N GLY A 265 34.17 7.37 75.26
CA GLY A 265 34.50 8.66 74.63
C GLY A 265 33.33 9.66 74.55
N LYS A 266 33.57 10.92 74.94
CA LYS A 266 32.63 12.05 74.84
C LYS A 266 32.46 12.59 73.40
N GLU A 267 33.31 12.15 72.46
CA GLU A 267 33.31 12.54 71.05
C GLU A 267 31.93 12.46 70.37
N ARG A 268 31.13 11.42 70.65
CA ARG A 268 29.80 11.24 70.06
C ARG A 268 28.81 12.31 70.54
N GLU A 269 28.91 12.72 71.80
CA GLU A 269 28.08 13.78 72.37
C GLU A 269 28.49 15.15 71.84
N ILE A 270 29.80 15.40 71.73
CA ILE A 270 30.34 16.61 71.09
C ILE A 270 29.85 16.72 69.64
N ALA A 271 29.91 15.62 68.87
CA ALA A 271 29.41 15.59 67.49
C ALA A 271 27.90 15.86 67.40
N LYS A 272 27.10 15.33 68.34
CA LYS A 272 25.64 15.57 68.43
C LYS A 272 25.34 17.04 68.71
N TRP A 273 26.07 17.67 69.62
CA TRP A 273 25.90 19.10 69.92
C TRP A 273 26.38 19.99 68.78
N ARG A 274 27.49 19.67 68.11
CA ARG A 274 27.94 20.36 66.88
C ARG A 274 26.90 20.29 65.75
N ALA A 275 26.23 19.15 65.57
CA ALA A 275 25.14 19.02 64.60
C ALA A 275 23.92 19.86 64.99
N ARG A 276 23.56 19.90 66.28
CA ARG A 276 22.48 20.77 66.78
C ARG A 276 22.79 22.24 66.61
N LEU A 277 24.03 22.65 66.88
CA LEU A 277 24.50 24.01 66.68
C LEU A 277 24.32 24.46 65.23
N LYS A 278 24.81 23.66 64.27
CA LYS A 278 24.64 23.94 62.83
C LYS A 278 23.16 24.08 62.44
N ARG A 279 22.27 23.25 62.99
CA ARG A 279 20.83 23.35 62.74
C ARG A 279 20.23 24.64 63.31
N PHE A 280 20.57 25.01 64.54
CA PHE A 280 20.07 26.24 65.15
C PHE A 280 20.61 27.50 64.44
N GLU A 281 21.86 27.50 64.01
CA GLU A 281 22.44 28.57 63.19
C GLU A 281 21.75 28.67 61.82
N ALA A 282 21.47 27.55 61.17
CA ALA A 282 20.73 27.53 59.91
C ALA A 282 19.29 28.04 60.06
N ILE A 283 18.60 27.68 61.15
CA ILE A 283 17.26 28.19 61.46
C ILE A 283 17.30 29.70 61.74
N ALA A 284 18.29 30.18 62.50
CA ALA A 284 18.46 31.60 62.79
C ALA A 284 18.79 32.43 61.53
N ALA A 285 19.52 31.84 60.57
CA ALA A 285 19.85 32.48 59.30
C ALA A 285 18.66 32.52 58.32
N ASN A 286 17.85 31.45 58.28
CA ASN A 286 16.80 31.29 57.28
C ASN A 286 15.37 31.65 57.76
N SER A 287 15.13 31.80 59.07
CA SER A 287 13.82 32.22 59.58
C SER A 287 13.63 33.74 59.46
N SER A 288 12.48 34.14 58.93
CA SER A 288 12.03 35.53 58.83
C SER A 288 11.22 36.00 60.05
N ALA A 289 10.81 35.08 60.93
CA ALA A 289 10.07 35.40 62.14
C ALA A 289 11.04 35.78 63.28
N GLU A 290 10.92 37.01 63.80
CA GLU A 290 11.84 37.53 64.83
C GLU A 290 11.86 36.66 66.10
N GLY A 291 10.70 36.13 66.52
CA GLY A 291 10.60 35.26 67.70
C GLY A 291 11.29 33.91 67.54
N GLU A 292 11.20 33.29 66.36
CA GLU A 292 11.87 32.03 66.06
C GLU A 292 13.38 32.23 65.93
N LYS A 293 13.80 33.33 65.30
CA LYS A 293 15.21 33.71 65.18
C LYS A 293 15.84 33.93 66.55
N ALA A 294 15.18 34.67 67.44
CA ALA A 294 15.67 34.90 68.81
C ALA A 294 15.74 33.62 69.64
N ASN A 295 14.81 32.68 69.46
CA ASN A 295 14.86 31.38 70.13
C ASN A 295 15.99 30.50 69.58
N ALA A 296 16.16 30.46 68.26
CA ALA A 296 17.20 29.69 67.59
C ALA A 296 18.61 30.21 67.96
N THR A 297 18.82 31.53 68.05
CA THR A 297 20.10 32.09 68.51
C THR A 297 20.39 31.72 69.95
N LYS A 298 19.40 31.79 70.85
CA LYS A 298 19.55 31.37 72.26
C LYS A 298 19.88 29.89 72.40
N LEU A 299 19.25 29.03 71.60
CA LEU A 299 19.55 27.60 71.58
C LEU A 299 20.93 27.31 70.97
N ALA A 300 21.38 28.12 70.00
CA ALA A 300 22.73 28.05 69.45
C ALA A 300 23.79 28.43 70.49
N THR A 301 23.59 29.49 71.29
CA THR A 301 24.54 29.84 72.36
C THR A 301 24.63 28.76 73.42
N GLN A 302 23.48 28.20 73.87
CA GLN A 302 23.46 27.08 74.81
C GLN A 302 24.16 25.82 74.25
N ALA A 303 24.03 25.56 72.94
CA ALA A 303 24.72 24.44 72.30
C ALA A 303 26.24 24.67 72.22
N ARG A 304 26.71 25.90 71.98
CA ARG A 304 28.13 26.27 72.03
C ARG A 304 28.72 26.07 73.42
N GLU A 305 28.07 26.63 74.44
CA GLU A 305 28.47 26.48 75.84
C GLU A 305 28.60 25.01 76.25
N LYS A 306 27.67 24.16 75.79
CA LYS A 306 27.76 22.71 76.04
C LYS A 306 28.90 22.02 75.30
N ILE A 307 29.20 22.42 74.06
CA ILE A 307 30.36 21.89 73.33
C ILE A 307 31.64 22.25 74.07
N ASP A 308 31.79 23.51 74.48
CA ASP A 308 32.98 24.00 75.16
C ASP A 308 33.17 23.29 76.51
N SER A 309 32.10 23.07 77.27
CA SER A 309 32.16 22.31 78.53
C SER A 309 32.56 20.84 78.33
N LEU A 310 32.13 20.21 77.22
CA LEU A 310 32.46 18.81 76.93
C LEU A 310 33.88 18.66 76.41
N LEU A 311 34.40 19.67 75.68
CA LEU A 311 35.80 19.73 75.25
C LEU A 311 36.75 19.93 76.43
N ALA A 312 36.44 20.88 77.33
CA ALA A 312 37.23 21.09 78.54
C ALA A 312 37.28 19.82 79.42
N ALA A 313 36.15 19.14 79.58
CA ALA A 313 36.10 17.88 80.34
C ALA A 313 36.73 16.68 79.60
N GLU A 314 37.03 16.78 78.31
CA GLU A 314 37.80 15.79 77.55
C GLU A 314 39.31 16.07 77.66
N GLU A 315 39.71 17.35 77.66
CA GLU A 315 41.08 17.79 77.93
C GLU A 315 41.51 17.41 79.36
N GLU A 316 40.68 17.67 80.38
CA GLU A 316 40.95 17.27 81.77
C GLU A 316 41.09 15.75 81.93
N GLN A 317 40.30 14.94 81.20
CA GLN A 317 40.40 13.48 81.24
C GLN A 317 41.64 12.95 80.51
N GLN A 318 42.09 13.63 79.45
CA GLN A 318 43.33 13.29 78.76
C GLN A 318 44.57 13.69 79.58
N GLU A 319 44.47 14.77 80.37
CA GLU A 319 45.51 15.15 81.33
C GLU A 319 45.59 14.14 82.50
N GLU A 320 44.46 13.66 83.03
CA GLU A 320 44.45 12.62 84.07
C GLU A 320 44.97 11.25 83.55
N GLU A 321 44.55 10.78 82.37
CA GLU A 321 45.09 9.55 81.77
C GLU A 321 46.56 9.67 81.35
N GLY A 322 47.04 10.89 81.09
CA GLY A 322 48.44 11.18 80.78
C GLY A 322 49.37 11.17 82.01
N VAL A 323 48.82 11.33 83.22
CA VAL A 323 49.58 11.35 84.49
C VAL A 323 49.76 9.93 85.07
N ASP A 324 48.80 9.02 84.84
CA ASP A 324 48.93 7.61 85.25
C ASP A 324 49.77 6.74 84.26
N GLY A 325 50.34 7.34 83.21
CA GLY A 325 51.19 6.66 82.22
C GLY A 325 52.70 6.80 82.43
N GLU A 326 53.15 7.55 83.46
CA GLU A 326 54.57 7.76 83.78
C GLU A 326 55.05 7.06 85.07
N GLU A 327 54.19 6.30 85.77
CA GLU A 327 54.61 5.38 86.84
C GLU A 327 54.06 3.96 86.59
N GLU A 328 54.95 3.05 86.17
CA GLU A 328 54.90 1.57 86.11
C GLU A 328 53.55 0.81 86.07
#